data_AF-A0A7K2MKK4-F1
#
_entry.id   AF-A0A7K2MKK4-F1
#
_cell.length_a   1.000
_cell.length_b   1.000
_cell.length_c   1.000
_cell.angle_alpha   90.00
_cell.angle_beta   90.00
_cell.angle_gamma   90.00
#
_symmetry.space_group_name_H-M   'P 1'
#
loop_
_entity.id
_entity.type
_entity.pdbx_description
1 polymer ?
#
loop_
_entity_poly.entity_id
_entity_poly.type
_entity_poly.pdbx_seq_one_letter_code
_entity_poly.pdbx_strand_id
1 'polypeptide(L)'
;RTASTLADTVTGQVPTPKKPSAVDRAHAVVHYKRANGDYDNVLLKSGDTEARFVGRDAYGAFAWVRVPEGSDSVTYTIEDSGTAEGGERTIDLAQTGEVWVEQGKEGQATTKPDGVYPSPDKTKAVIHVHRSDGDYDGWGLHTWTGSAKETDWTKPLQPVGKDAYGVTFEVPLSDGATSLSYILHKGDEKDIPSDRSLDLAVYGNEVWLNAGESGYLLPSVGSAPDLDITKAQAQWIDTDTVALPPSMNVKAAASTQLVYSRDGGITVDDGALSSEGRWLRLLPAQLTESQKAAYPHLKAYTAFTVDPRDRDRVRDALFGQLILTQRLANGALATATGVQIQGVLDDVYAGKAKRTVFGPVFKGRTASLTVWAPTAHKVSLELDGRTIPMRRDDASGAWSVTGPAAAWRGKEYRYAVTVWAPSVQKVVTNKVTDPYSLALTTDSER
;
A
#
# COMPACT_ATOMS: atom_id res chain seq x y z
N ARG A 1 11.05 19.42 -63.05
CA ARG A 1 11.30 20.39 -61.96
C ARG A 1 9.93 20.93 -61.58
N THR A 2 9.36 20.62 -60.42
CA THR A 2 9.91 20.80 -59.06
C THR A 2 9.73 19.55 -58.21
N ALA A 3 10.78 19.24 -57.46
CA ALA A 3 10.81 18.22 -56.42
C ALA A 3 10.02 18.71 -55.21
N SER A 4 9.21 17.85 -54.59
CA SER A 4 8.87 17.97 -53.18
C SER A 4 9.68 16.89 -52.46
N THR A 5 10.69 17.37 -51.76
CA THR A 5 11.67 16.61 -51.01
C THR A 5 11.27 16.72 -49.53
N LEU A 6 11.09 15.55 -48.90
CA LEU A 6 11.15 15.26 -47.46
C LEU A 6 10.06 15.85 -46.55
N ALA A 7 9.09 14.98 -46.25
CA ALA A 7 8.57 14.86 -44.89
C ALA A 7 8.50 13.36 -44.57
N ASP A 8 9.59 12.82 -44.02
CA ASP A 8 9.58 11.50 -43.39
C ASP A 8 8.97 11.65 -41.99
N THR A 9 7.72 11.21 -41.83
CA THR A 9 7.11 11.06 -40.51
C THR A 9 7.52 9.71 -39.96
N VAL A 10 8.56 9.68 -39.12
CA VAL A 10 8.80 8.54 -38.23
C VAL A 10 7.76 8.64 -37.13
N THR A 11 6.69 7.85 -37.22
CA THR A 11 5.83 7.58 -36.07
C THR A 11 6.66 6.82 -35.04
N GLY A 12 7.29 7.57 -34.14
CA GLY A 12 7.86 7.01 -32.92
C GLY A 12 6.77 6.24 -32.18
N GLN A 13 7.11 5.04 -31.72
CA GLN A 13 6.24 4.24 -30.87
C GLN A 13 5.74 5.12 -29.72
N VAL A 14 4.41 5.21 -29.54
CA VAL A 14 3.82 5.94 -28.41
C VAL A 14 4.50 5.43 -27.13
N PRO A 15 5.11 6.29 -26.31
CA PRO A 15 5.74 5.87 -25.06
C PRO A 15 4.75 5.03 -24.28
N THR A 16 5.18 3.89 -23.75
CA THR A 16 4.32 3.06 -22.89
C THR A 16 3.76 3.95 -21.79
N PRO A 17 2.43 4.03 -21.59
CA PRO A 17 1.85 4.82 -20.52
C PRO A 17 2.52 4.46 -19.20
N LYS A 18 3.09 5.45 -18.54
CA LYS A 18 3.81 5.24 -17.28
C LYS A 18 2.81 4.84 -16.19
N LYS A 19 3.18 3.85 -15.36
CA LYS A 19 2.34 3.38 -14.27
C LYS A 19 2.24 4.49 -13.20
N PRO A 20 1.04 4.87 -12.74
CA PRO A 20 0.88 5.89 -11.72
C PRO A 20 1.55 5.51 -10.39
N SER A 21 2.25 6.45 -9.75
CA SER A 21 2.91 6.25 -8.44
C SER A 21 1.99 6.61 -7.28
N ALA A 22 2.03 5.79 -6.22
CA ALA A 22 1.23 5.96 -5.01
C ALA A 22 1.95 6.76 -3.92
N VAL A 23 3.19 7.22 -4.16
CA VAL A 23 3.92 8.00 -3.18
C VAL A 23 3.55 9.47 -3.32
N ASP A 24 2.81 9.98 -2.34
CA ASP A 24 2.46 11.40 -2.24
C ASP A 24 3.66 12.15 -1.66
N ARG A 25 4.32 12.95 -2.50
CA ARG A 25 5.43 13.83 -2.09
C ARG A 25 5.11 15.24 -2.52
N ALA A 26 5.07 16.17 -1.56
CA ALA A 26 4.88 17.59 -1.85
C ALA A 26 6.09 18.20 -2.58
N HIS A 27 7.29 17.66 -2.31
CA HIS A 27 8.55 18.17 -2.81
C HIS A 27 9.46 17.06 -3.33
N ALA A 28 10.28 17.42 -4.31
CA ALA A 28 11.42 16.64 -4.75
C ALA A 28 12.71 17.41 -4.43
N VAL A 29 13.71 16.72 -3.89
CA VAL A 29 14.94 17.34 -3.37
C VAL A 29 16.15 16.90 -4.19
N VAL A 30 17.00 17.85 -4.57
CA VAL A 30 18.28 17.59 -5.23
C VAL A 30 19.39 18.05 -4.30
N HIS A 31 20.20 17.09 -3.85
CA HIS A 31 21.43 17.32 -3.13
C HIS A 31 22.58 17.48 -4.12
N TYR A 32 23.34 18.55 -4.01
CA TYR A 32 24.41 18.90 -4.93
C TYR A 32 25.72 19.16 -4.20
N LYS A 33 26.75 18.41 -4.59
CA LYS A 33 28.10 18.53 -4.05
C LYS A 33 29.02 19.19 -5.07
N ARG A 34 29.64 20.30 -4.68
CA ARG A 34 30.69 20.99 -5.45
C ARG A 34 32.04 20.92 -4.76
N ALA A 35 33.11 20.87 -5.55
CA ALA A 35 34.47 20.79 -5.04
C ALA A 35 34.93 22.08 -4.34
N ASN A 36 34.45 23.24 -4.81
CA ASN A 36 34.78 24.54 -4.24
C ASN A 36 33.84 24.98 -3.09
N GLY A 37 32.71 24.28 -2.90
CA GLY A 37 31.71 24.59 -1.87
C GLY A 37 30.91 25.88 -2.10
N ASP A 38 31.07 26.55 -3.25
CA ASP A 38 30.35 27.78 -3.60
C ASP A 38 29.04 27.44 -4.31
N TYR A 39 27.91 28.05 -3.96
CA TYR A 39 26.61 27.79 -4.60
C TYR A 39 25.87 29.07 -5.00
N ASP A 40 26.50 30.24 -4.93
CA ASP A 40 25.81 31.53 -5.02
C ASP A 40 25.14 31.77 -6.38
N ASN A 41 25.75 31.27 -7.46
CA ASN A 41 25.25 31.39 -8.83
C ASN A 41 24.63 30.09 -9.36
N VAL A 42 24.33 29.13 -8.48
CA VAL A 42 23.82 27.81 -8.86
C VAL A 42 22.32 27.72 -8.62
N LEU A 43 21.59 27.34 -9.67
CA LEU A 43 20.14 27.18 -9.64
C LEU A 43 19.75 25.76 -10.05
N LEU A 44 18.73 25.23 -9.38
CA LEU A 44 17.96 24.07 -9.81
C LEU A 44 16.82 24.58 -10.69
N LYS A 45 16.70 24.09 -11.92
CA LYS A 45 15.57 24.40 -12.81
C LYS A 45 14.71 23.17 -13.05
N SER A 46 13.40 23.34 -13.01
CA SER A 46 12.40 22.31 -13.27
C SER A 46 11.18 22.93 -13.94
N GLY A 47 11.04 22.76 -15.26
CA GLY A 47 10.06 23.49 -16.05
C GLY A 47 10.26 25.00 -15.91
N ASP A 48 9.19 25.73 -15.56
CA ASP A 48 9.23 27.19 -15.33
C ASP A 48 9.66 27.59 -13.90
N THR A 49 10.04 26.62 -13.06
CA THR A 49 10.42 26.87 -11.66
C THR A 49 11.93 26.86 -11.50
N GLU A 50 12.45 27.83 -10.76
CA GLU A 50 13.85 27.92 -10.35
C GLU A 50 13.95 27.89 -8.82
N ALA A 51 14.92 27.15 -8.29
CA ALA A 51 15.19 27.05 -6.87
C ALA A 51 16.69 27.23 -6.58
N ARG A 52 17.01 27.97 -5.51
CA ARG A 52 18.40 28.14 -5.06
C ARG A 52 18.80 26.97 -4.16
N PHE A 53 20.08 26.58 -4.24
CA PHE A 53 20.70 25.62 -3.34
C PHE A 53 21.01 26.26 -1.99
N VAL A 54 19.95 26.52 -1.20
CA VAL A 54 20.04 27.19 0.12
C VAL A 54 20.09 26.22 1.29
N GLY A 55 19.60 24.99 1.11
CA GLY A 55 19.73 23.91 2.08
C GLY A 55 21.17 23.47 2.25
N ARG A 56 21.56 23.00 3.44
CA ARG A 56 22.88 22.40 3.70
C ARG A 56 22.72 21.11 4.47
N ASP A 57 23.46 20.10 4.06
CA ASP A 57 23.60 18.83 4.77
C ASP A 57 25.05 18.32 4.68
N ALA A 58 25.31 17.09 5.13
CA ALA A 58 26.66 16.53 5.10
C ALA A 58 27.19 16.22 3.69
N TYR A 59 26.34 16.13 2.67
CA TYR A 59 26.75 15.87 1.29
C TYR A 59 27.12 17.16 0.55
N GLY A 60 26.35 18.23 0.76
CA GLY A 60 26.58 19.51 0.11
C GLY A 60 25.42 20.48 0.34
N ALA A 61 25.10 21.25 -0.71
CA ALA A 61 23.92 22.08 -0.70
C ALA A 61 22.73 21.34 -1.31
N PHE A 62 21.51 21.63 -0.88
CA PHE A 62 20.32 21.09 -1.51
C PHE A 62 19.32 22.18 -1.89
N ALA A 63 18.57 21.89 -2.95
CA ALA A 63 17.44 22.67 -3.43
C ALA A 63 16.23 21.74 -3.55
N TRP A 64 15.03 22.30 -3.52
CA TRP A 64 13.80 21.54 -3.67
C TRP A 64 12.84 22.26 -4.60
N VAL A 65 12.01 21.47 -5.28
CA VAL A 65 10.92 21.96 -6.13
C VAL A 65 9.62 21.29 -5.72
N ARG A 66 8.53 22.04 -5.85
CA ARG A 66 7.18 21.50 -5.59
C ARG A 66 6.83 20.49 -6.67
N VAL A 67 6.39 19.30 -6.25
CA VAL A 67 5.89 18.28 -7.18
C VAL A 67 4.52 18.73 -7.69
N PRO A 68 4.30 18.85 -9.00
CA PRO A 68 2.98 19.14 -9.54
C PRO A 68 2.03 17.98 -9.22
N GLU A 69 0.78 18.31 -8.85
CA GLU A 69 -0.23 17.32 -8.47
C GLU A 69 -0.40 16.24 -9.56
N GLY A 70 -0.35 14.97 -9.17
CA GLY A 70 -0.48 13.83 -10.08
C GLY A 70 0.80 13.45 -10.85
N SER A 71 1.92 14.16 -10.65
CA SER A 71 3.19 13.82 -11.31
C SER A 71 3.82 12.54 -10.73
N ASP A 72 4.34 11.70 -11.61
CA ASP A 72 5.09 10.48 -11.26
C ASP A 72 6.61 10.67 -11.36
N SER A 73 7.05 11.85 -11.79
CA SER A 73 8.45 12.24 -11.92
C SER A 73 8.61 13.75 -11.96
N VAL A 74 9.83 14.20 -11.67
CA VAL A 74 10.26 15.59 -11.82
C VAL A 74 11.52 15.62 -12.68
N THR A 75 11.48 16.37 -13.78
CA THR A 75 12.68 16.64 -14.59
C THR A 75 13.37 17.90 -14.10
N TYR A 76 14.70 17.90 -14.10
CA TYR A 76 15.47 19.06 -13.67
C TYR A 76 16.83 19.19 -14.36
N THR A 77 17.34 20.41 -14.38
CA THR A 77 18.74 20.74 -14.69
C THR A 77 19.35 21.52 -13.53
N ILE A 78 20.67 21.44 -13.40
CA ILE A 78 21.44 22.33 -12.52
C ILE A 78 22.14 23.33 -13.44
N GLU A 79 22.01 24.62 -13.18
CA GLU A 79 22.67 25.68 -13.95
C GLU A 79 23.61 26.49 -13.06
N ASP A 80 24.84 26.69 -13.52
CA ASP A 80 25.79 27.64 -12.93
C ASP A 80 25.90 28.85 -13.83
N SER A 81 25.56 30.03 -13.31
CA SER A 81 25.67 31.31 -14.02
C SER A 81 24.93 31.30 -15.38
N GLY A 82 23.80 30.60 -15.43
CA GLY A 82 22.96 30.45 -16.62
C GLY A 82 23.42 29.37 -17.61
N THR A 83 24.45 28.60 -17.27
CA THR A 83 24.94 27.49 -18.10
C THR A 83 24.62 26.16 -17.44
N ALA A 84 23.96 25.24 -18.16
CA ALA A 84 23.61 23.93 -17.64
C ALA A 84 24.85 23.06 -17.35
N GLU A 85 24.91 22.50 -16.14
CA GLU A 85 25.90 21.52 -15.70
C GLU A 85 25.40 20.09 -15.99
N GLY A 86 25.71 19.63 -17.21
CA GLY A 86 25.30 18.32 -17.72
C GLY A 86 23.92 18.32 -18.37
N GLY A 87 23.40 17.12 -18.64
CA GLY A 87 22.07 16.94 -19.23
C GLY A 87 20.92 17.09 -18.23
N GLU A 88 19.70 17.13 -18.77
CA GLU A 88 18.46 17.00 -17.98
C GLU A 88 18.44 15.64 -17.27
N ARG A 89 18.01 15.67 -16.01
CA ARG A 89 17.89 14.51 -15.13
C ARG A 89 16.44 14.34 -14.68
N THR A 90 16.08 13.14 -14.22
CA THR A 90 14.71 12.82 -13.80
C THR A 90 14.70 12.16 -12.44
N ILE A 91 13.91 12.67 -11.51
CA ILE A 91 13.58 12.02 -10.24
C ILE A 91 12.34 11.16 -10.49
N ASP A 92 12.45 9.84 -10.32
CA ASP A 92 11.30 8.94 -10.33
C ASP A 92 10.65 8.92 -8.94
N LEU A 93 9.48 9.53 -8.83
CA LEU A 93 8.73 9.63 -7.58
C LEU A 93 8.08 8.30 -7.18
N ALA A 94 8.20 7.22 -7.95
CA ALA A 94 7.92 5.89 -7.40
C ALA A 94 9.10 5.36 -6.57
N GLN A 95 10.32 5.76 -6.91
CA GLN A 95 11.55 5.22 -6.32
C GLN A 95 12.06 6.05 -5.15
N THR A 96 12.14 7.37 -5.30
CA THR A 96 12.69 8.27 -4.28
C THR A 96 12.12 9.68 -4.41
N GLY A 97 12.11 10.43 -3.32
CA GLY A 97 11.83 11.87 -3.31
C GLY A 97 13.07 12.75 -3.35
N GLU A 98 14.25 12.16 -3.25
CA GLU A 98 15.52 12.87 -3.20
C GLU A 98 16.62 12.15 -3.98
N VAL A 99 17.52 12.94 -4.55
CA VAL A 99 18.65 12.46 -5.38
C VAL A 99 19.93 13.23 -5.06
N TRP A 100 21.08 12.62 -5.35
CA TRP A 100 22.40 13.20 -5.08
C TRP A 100 23.20 13.35 -6.37
N VAL A 101 23.74 14.55 -6.59
CA VAL A 101 24.50 14.93 -7.78
C VAL A 101 25.85 15.50 -7.34
N GLU A 102 26.91 15.16 -8.07
CA GLU A 102 28.26 15.68 -7.83
C GLU A 102 28.75 16.44 -9.06
N GLN A 103 29.35 17.61 -8.83
CA GLN A 103 29.84 18.47 -9.89
C GLN A 103 30.81 17.73 -10.81
N GLY A 104 30.59 17.86 -12.13
CA GLY A 104 31.43 17.24 -13.15
C GLY A 104 31.23 15.74 -13.32
N LYS A 105 30.31 15.10 -12.58
CA LYS A 105 29.89 13.71 -12.81
C LYS A 105 28.57 13.66 -13.58
N GLU A 106 28.48 12.73 -14.51
CA GLU A 106 27.22 12.44 -15.20
C GLU A 106 26.28 11.62 -14.31
N GLY A 107 24.98 11.87 -14.46
CA GLY A 107 23.93 11.15 -13.73
C GLY A 107 23.61 11.71 -12.33
N GLN A 108 22.93 10.88 -11.54
CA GLN A 108 22.50 11.13 -10.17
C GLN A 108 22.47 9.80 -9.40
N ALA A 109 22.66 9.83 -8.08
CA ALA A 109 22.34 8.70 -7.22
C ALA A 109 20.90 8.84 -6.69
N THR A 110 20.19 7.72 -6.61
CA THR A 110 18.81 7.63 -6.08
C THR A 110 18.76 7.12 -4.64
N THR A 111 19.93 6.89 -4.03
CA THR A 111 20.09 6.47 -2.65
C THR A 111 21.14 7.33 -1.96
N LYS A 112 20.96 7.50 -0.66
CA LYS A 112 21.85 8.29 0.20
C LYS A 112 23.27 7.73 0.13
N PRO A 113 24.29 8.53 -0.24
CA PRO A 113 25.66 8.04 -0.37
C PRO A 113 26.24 7.51 0.95
N ASP A 114 26.80 6.30 0.90
CA ASP A 114 27.44 5.67 2.04
C ASP A 114 28.68 6.44 2.52
N GLY A 115 28.85 6.52 3.84
CA GLY A 115 30.04 7.11 4.48
C GLY A 115 30.15 8.63 4.41
N VAL A 116 29.16 9.33 3.83
CA VAL A 116 29.12 10.81 3.79
C VAL A 116 28.55 11.39 5.07
N TYR A 117 27.46 10.79 5.58
CA TYR A 117 26.71 11.35 6.68
C TYR A 117 27.25 10.84 8.02
N PRO A 118 27.48 11.73 9.00
CA PRO A 118 27.93 11.32 10.32
C PRO A 118 26.85 10.49 11.03
N SER A 119 27.28 9.70 12.01
CA SER A 119 26.32 9.03 12.90
C SER A 119 25.49 10.09 13.63
N PRO A 120 24.16 9.98 13.66
CA PRO A 120 23.31 10.99 14.26
C PRO A 120 23.57 11.05 15.77
N ASP A 121 23.66 12.28 16.30
CA ASP A 121 23.64 12.52 17.73
C ASP A 121 22.23 12.23 18.26
N LYS A 122 22.07 11.10 18.95
CA LYS A 122 20.77 10.64 19.46
C LYS A 122 20.34 11.34 20.74
N THR A 123 21.18 12.21 21.33
CA THR A 123 20.86 12.94 22.55
C THR A 123 19.98 14.16 22.30
N LYS A 124 19.80 14.56 21.04
CA LYS A 124 18.97 15.69 20.64
C LYS A 124 18.22 15.43 19.34
N ALA A 125 17.19 16.23 19.09
CA ALA A 125 16.58 16.38 17.79
C ALA A 125 16.97 17.76 17.22
N VAL A 126 17.38 17.79 15.96
CA VAL A 126 17.74 19.01 15.23
C VAL A 126 16.63 19.30 14.23
N ILE A 127 16.01 20.47 14.34
CA ILE A 127 14.88 20.88 13.49
C ILE A 127 15.28 22.15 12.76
N HIS A 128 15.39 22.05 11.44
CA HIS A 128 15.65 23.18 10.54
C HIS A 128 14.34 23.69 9.97
N VAL A 129 14.09 24.99 10.08
CA VAL A 129 12.85 25.63 9.66
C VAL A 129 13.14 26.67 8.60
N HIS A 130 12.62 26.45 7.40
CA HIS A 130 12.59 27.46 6.34
C HIS A 130 11.26 28.21 6.36
N ARG A 131 11.34 29.54 6.35
CA ARG A 131 10.20 30.43 6.10
C ARG A 131 10.43 31.22 4.83
N SER A 132 9.48 31.15 3.91
CA SER A 132 9.53 31.85 2.61
C SER A 132 9.48 33.36 2.74
N ASP A 133 8.87 33.89 3.81
CA ASP A 133 8.85 35.31 4.14
C ASP A 133 10.15 35.80 4.81
N GLY A 134 11.02 34.90 5.24
CA GLY A 134 12.25 35.20 5.96
C GLY A 134 12.06 35.81 7.37
N ASP A 135 10.82 35.90 7.87
CA ASP A 135 10.51 36.45 9.20
C ASP A 135 10.51 35.35 10.25
N TYR A 136 11.56 35.31 11.07
CA TYR A 136 11.69 34.37 12.18
C TYR A 136 11.49 35.04 13.53
N ASP A 137 11.21 36.35 13.56
CA ASP A 137 11.15 37.10 14.81
C ASP A 137 9.94 36.68 15.64
N GLY A 138 10.19 36.33 16.91
CA GLY A 138 9.20 35.82 17.85
C GLY A 138 8.77 34.37 17.64
N TRP A 139 9.28 33.67 16.62
CA TRP A 139 8.99 32.25 16.40
C TRP A 139 9.86 31.35 17.30
N GLY A 140 9.24 30.38 17.97
CA GLY A 140 9.95 29.39 18.78
C GLY A 140 9.22 28.04 18.83
N LEU A 141 9.88 27.06 19.45
CA LEU A 141 9.32 25.72 19.62
C LEU A 141 8.73 25.53 21.02
N HIS A 142 7.46 25.15 21.07
CA HIS A 142 6.86 24.52 22.24
C HIS A 142 7.04 23.01 22.12
N THR A 143 7.79 22.37 23.01
CA THR A 143 8.13 20.94 22.97
C THR A 143 7.63 20.19 24.19
N TRP A 144 7.12 18.98 23.98
CA TRP A 144 6.69 18.03 25.02
C TRP A 144 6.87 16.60 24.50
N THR A 145 6.69 15.57 25.34
CA THR A 145 6.83 14.15 24.96
C THR A 145 8.17 13.81 24.30
N GLY A 146 9.08 13.21 25.05
CA GLY A 146 10.41 12.81 24.55
C GLY A 146 11.43 13.94 24.52
N SER A 147 11.02 15.21 24.66
CA SER A 147 11.92 16.29 25.07
C SER A 147 12.46 16.02 26.48
N ALA A 148 13.75 16.31 26.73
CA ALA A 148 14.35 16.21 28.06
C ALA A 148 13.79 17.27 29.03
N LYS A 149 13.34 18.40 28.48
CA LYS A 149 12.73 19.50 29.24
C LYS A 149 11.62 20.12 28.42
N GLU A 150 10.40 19.96 28.91
CA GLU A 150 9.25 20.63 28.33
C GLU A 150 9.37 22.15 28.44
N THR A 151 8.92 22.84 27.41
CA THR A 151 8.91 24.30 27.35
C THR A 151 7.57 24.84 27.85
N ASP A 152 7.57 26.02 28.45
CA ASP A 152 6.33 26.75 28.72
C ASP A 152 5.82 27.40 27.41
N TRP A 153 4.50 27.44 27.20
CA TRP A 153 3.90 28.10 26.04
C TRP A 153 4.36 29.56 25.88
N THR A 154 4.48 30.29 26.99
CA THR A 154 4.90 31.70 26.97
C THR A 154 6.42 31.88 26.87
N LYS A 155 7.19 30.79 26.94
CA LYS A 155 8.66 30.78 26.86
C LYS A 155 9.14 29.63 25.97
N PRO A 156 8.88 29.69 24.66
CA PRO A 156 9.30 28.64 23.75
C PRO A 156 10.82 28.57 23.61
N LEU A 157 11.31 27.40 23.23
CA LEU A 157 12.70 27.19 22.86
C LEU A 157 13.04 28.09 21.66
N GLN A 158 14.12 28.85 21.79
CA GLN A 158 14.62 29.76 20.76
C GLN A 158 15.59 29.03 19.81
N PRO A 159 15.70 29.47 18.55
CA PRO A 159 16.65 28.86 17.62
C PRO A 159 18.09 29.12 18.07
N VAL A 160 18.96 28.14 17.83
CA VAL A 160 20.39 28.21 18.18
C VAL A 160 21.26 28.79 17.06
N GLY A 161 20.70 28.91 15.85
CA GLY A 161 21.41 29.39 14.67
C GLY A 161 20.49 29.79 13.53
N LYS A 162 21.05 30.50 12.56
CA LYS A 162 20.40 30.85 11.29
C LYS A 162 21.40 30.75 10.15
N ASP A 163 21.00 30.14 9.05
CA ASP A 163 21.77 30.03 7.81
C ASP A 163 20.92 30.41 6.58
N ALA A 164 21.40 30.03 5.38
CA ALA A 164 20.70 30.32 4.13
C ALA A 164 19.36 29.56 3.99
N TYR A 165 19.22 28.39 4.63
CA TYR A 165 17.96 27.65 4.66
C TYR A 165 16.97 28.32 5.61
N GLY A 166 17.40 28.64 6.83
CA GLY A 166 16.53 29.27 7.81
C GLY A 166 17.08 29.16 9.22
N VAL A 167 16.23 28.91 10.20
CA VAL A 167 16.64 28.80 11.61
C VAL A 167 16.76 27.33 12.04
N THR A 168 17.66 27.06 12.97
CA THR A 168 17.89 25.72 13.52
C THR A 168 17.53 25.71 15.00
N PHE A 169 16.79 24.69 15.41
CA PHE A 169 16.52 24.37 16.81
C PHE A 169 17.22 23.08 17.19
N GLU A 170 17.79 23.05 18.39
CA GLU A 170 18.29 21.82 19.00
C GLU A 170 17.47 21.51 20.26
N VAL A 171 16.72 20.42 20.22
CA VAL A 171 15.86 19.97 21.32
C VAL A 171 16.55 18.80 22.02
N PRO A 172 17.06 18.97 23.25
CA PRO A 172 17.58 17.85 24.03
C PRO A 172 16.49 16.80 24.24
N LEU A 173 16.82 15.52 24.02
CA LEU A 173 15.88 14.40 24.15
C LEU A 173 16.06 13.69 25.50
N SER A 174 14.95 13.18 26.03
CA SER A 174 14.98 12.26 27.16
C SER A 174 15.66 10.94 26.77
N ASP A 175 16.34 10.30 27.71
CA ASP A 175 16.94 8.98 27.49
C ASP A 175 15.89 7.97 27.01
N GLY A 176 16.15 7.33 25.87
CA GLY A 176 15.25 6.35 25.28
C GLY A 176 14.02 6.93 24.56
N ALA A 177 13.97 8.24 24.31
CA ALA A 177 12.90 8.84 23.52
C ALA A 177 12.77 8.16 22.13
N THR A 178 11.54 7.80 21.78
CA THR A 178 11.20 7.24 20.46
C THR A 178 10.55 8.27 19.54
N SER A 179 10.07 9.37 20.11
CA SER A 179 9.41 10.46 19.41
C SER A 179 9.62 11.79 20.12
N LEU A 180 9.42 12.90 19.40
CA LEU A 180 9.37 14.25 19.94
C LEU A 180 8.09 14.95 19.49
N SER A 181 7.28 15.48 20.41
CA SER A 181 6.13 16.31 20.05
C SER A 181 6.44 17.79 20.20
N TYR A 182 6.00 18.61 19.23
CA TYR A 182 6.27 20.03 19.26
C TYR A 182 5.29 20.86 18.41
N ILE A 183 5.29 22.17 18.67
CA ILE A 183 4.59 23.19 17.90
C ILE A 183 5.58 24.32 17.62
N LEU A 184 5.68 24.73 16.36
CA LEU A 184 6.31 25.99 15.98
C LEU A 184 5.25 27.11 16.10
N HIS A 185 5.52 28.15 16.87
CA HIS A 185 4.55 29.23 17.11
C HIS A 185 5.20 30.59 17.40
N LYS A 186 4.42 31.66 17.23
CA LYS A 186 4.72 33.05 17.60
C LYS A 186 3.59 33.58 18.47
N GLY A 187 3.81 33.66 19.79
CA GLY A 187 2.73 33.93 20.73
C GLY A 187 1.63 32.86 20.60
N ASP A 188 0.39 33.29 20.33
CA ASP A 188 -0.73 32.37 20.13
C ASP A 188 -0.89 31.87 18.68
N GLU A 189 -0.09 32.38 17.74
CA GLU A 189 -0.10 31.97 16.33
C GLU A 189 0.72 30.69 16.15
N LYS A 190 0.08 29.60 15.71
CA LYS A 190 0.77 28.36 15.31
C LYS A 190 1.15 28.39 13.82
N ASP A 191 2.29 27.78 13.49
CA ASP A 191 2.75 27.56 12.11
C ASP A 191 1.75 26.74 11.27
N ILE A 192 1.21 25.69 11.89
CA ILE A 192 0.16 24.84 11.32
C ILE A 192 -0.94 24.56 12.36
N PRO A 193 -2.18 24.23 11.93
CA PRO A 193 -3.28 23.99 12.88
C PRO A 193 -3.07 22.77 13.78
N SER A 194 -2.36 21.75 13.28
CA SER A 194 -2.11 20.49 13.99
C SER A 194 -0.78 20.51 14.73
N ASP A 195 -0.71 19.75 15.82
CA ASP A 195 0.53 19.51 16.54
C ASP A 195 1.44 18.58 15.73
N ARG A 196 2.77 18.78 15.82
CA ARG A 196 3.74 17.92 15.15
C ARG A 196 4.24 16.84 16.10
N SER A 197 4.50 15.66 15.56
CA SER A 197 5.18 14.57 16.25
C SER A 197 6.24 13.99 15.32
N LEU A 198 7.51 14.14 15.70
CA LEU A 198 8.67 13.54 15.05
C LEU A 198 8.83 12.11 15.54
N ASP A 199 8.71 11.13 14.65
CA ASP A 199 9.09 9.74 14.91
C ASP A 199 10.59 9.56 14.64
N LEU A 200 11.37 9.29 15.69
CA LEU A 200 12.83 9.21 15.61
C LEU A 200 13.32 7.93 14.93
N ALA A 201 12.49 6.89 14.84
CA ALA A 201 12.82 5.67 14.11
C ALA A 201 12.59 5.84 12.60
N VAL A 202 11.60 6.63 12.21
CA VAL A 202 11.25 6.88 10.81
C VAL A 202 12.11 7.98 10.19
N TYR A 203 12.19 9.13 10.86
CA TYR A 203 12.85 10.33 10.31
C TYR A 203 14.26 10.54 10.86
N GLY A 204 14.66 9.80 11.89
CA GLY A 204 15.91 10.04 12.60
C GLY A 204 15.85 11.28 13.51
N ASN A 205 17.03 11.81 13.85
CA ASN A 205 17.21 12.88 14.81
C ASN A 205 17.40 14.27 14.17
N GLU A 206 17.32 14.39 12.85
CA GLU A 206 17.51 15.66 12.15
C GLU A 206 16.51 15.77 11.00
N VAL A 207 15.77 16.87 10.97
CA VAL A 207 14.70 17.11 10.00
C VAL A 207 14.70 18.54 9.49
N TRP A 208 14.27 18.71 8.25
CA TRP A 208 14.03 20.00 7.61
C TRP A 208 12.55 20.16 7.30
N LEU A 209 11.98 21.33 7.56
CA LEU A 209 10.60 21.63 7.27
C LEU A 209 10.43 23.02 6.67
N ASN A 210 9.43 23.14 5.80
CA ASN A 210 8.96 24.42 5.30
C ASN A 210 7.76 24.87 6.15
N ALA A 211 7.80 26.10 6.64
CA ALA A 211 6.71 26.67 7.43
C ALA A 211 5.38 26.67 6.65
N GLY A 212 4.30 26.39 7.36
CA GLY A 212 2.96 26.20 6.81
C GLY A 212 2.68 24.82 6.20
N GLU A 213 3.67 23.93 6.07
CA GLU A 213 3.49 22.57 5.54
C GLU A 213 3.51 21.52 6.65
N SER A 214 2.56 20.58 6.65
CA SER A 214 2.48 19.55 7.72
C SER A 214 3.58 18.49 7.68
N GLY A 215 4.20 18.26 6.52
CA GLY A 215 5.26 17.26 6.32
C GLY A 215 6.66 17.79 6.58
N TYR A 216 7.63 16.87 6.58
CA TYR A 216 9.05 17.19 6.53
C TYR A 216 9.52 17.24 5.07
N LEU A 217 10.39 18.21 4.77
CA LEU A 217 11.14 18.27 3.51
C LEU A 217 12.21 17.17 3.48
N LEU A 218 12.95 17.02 4.57
CA LEU A 218 13.99 16.01 4.73
C LEU A 218 13.97 15.37 6.14
N PRO A 219 14.39 14.10 6.26
CA PRO A 219 14.66 13.18 5.15
C PRO A 219 13.38 12.88 4.36
N SER A 220 13.50 12.63 3.05
CA SER A 220 12.34 12.23 2.26
C SER A 220 11.93 10.81 2.64
N VAL A 221 10.96 10.68 3.54
CA VAL A 221 10.38 9.38 3.88
C VAL A 221 9.11 9.19 3.06
N GLY A 222 8.98 8.01 2.48
CA GLY A 222 7.91 7.66 1.58
C GLY A 222 8.21 6.28 1.05
N SER A 223 7.94 5.28 1.89
CA SER A 223 8.02 3.89 1.48
C SER A 223 7.00 3.67 0.37
N ALA A 224 7.38 2.94 -0.68
CA ALA A 224 6.41 2.33 -1.55
C ALA A 224 5.40 1.55 -0.68
N PRO A 225 4.10 1.58 -1.01
CA PRO A 225 3.11 0.82 -0.24
C PRO A 225 3.50 -0.66 -0.16
N ASP A 226 3.29 -1.30 0.99
CA ASP A 226 3.44 -2.76 1.16
C ASP A 226 2.29 -3.45 0.43
N LEU A 227 2.47 -3.67 -0.87
CA LEU A 227 1.48 -4.26 -1.77
C LEU A 227 1.64 -5.78 -1.84
N ASP A 228 1.54 -6.46 -0.69
CA ASP A 228 1.64 -7.92 -0.61
C ASP A 228 0.26 -8.58 -0.68
N ILE A 229 -0.13 -8.97 -1.90
CA ILE A 229 -1.38 -9.67 -2.18
C ILE A 229 -1.38 -11.15 -1.72
N THR A 230 -0.24 -11.66 -1.24
CA THR A 230 -0.16 -13.02 -0.67
C THR A 230 -0.58 -13.05 0.79
N LYS A 231 -0.52 -11.91 1.49
CA LYS A 231 -1.14 -11.71 2.79
C LYS A 231 -2.66 -11.54 2.63
N ALA A 232 -3.45 -11.97 3.61
CA ALA A 232 -4.90 -11.82 3.61
C ALA A 232 -5.36 -10.95 4.80
N GLN A 233 -5.25 -9.63 4.67
CA GLN A 233 -5.50 -8.70 5.78
C GLN A 233 -6.92 -8.10 5.77
N ALA A 234 -7.58 -8.05 4.61
CA ALA A 234 -8.98 -7.67 4.53
C ALA A 234 -9.90 -8.84 4.92
N GLN A 235 -11.10 -8.55 5.43
CA GLN A 235 -12.10 -9.56 5.78
C GLN A 235 -13.47 -9.23 5.17
N TRP A 236 -14.01 -10.14 4.37
CA TRP A 236 -15.37 -10.05 3.81
C TRP A 236 -16.34 -10.82 4.72
N ILE A 237 -17.13 -10.08 5.49
CA ILE A 237 -17.83 -10.62 6.67
C ILE A 237 -19.30 -10.97 6.45
N ASP A 238 -19.92 -10.41 5.41
CA ASP A 238 -21.25 -10.75 4.90
C ASP A 238 -21.33 -10.31 3.43
N THR A 239 -22.43 -10.61 2.72
CA THR A 239 -22.61 -10.30 1.29
C THR A 239 -22.36 -8.84 0.93
N ASP A 240 -22.52 -7.92 1.89
CA ASP A 240 -22.43 -6.50 1.67
C ASP A 240 -21.19 -5.86 2.29
N THR A 241 -20.48 -6.47 3.24
CA THR A 241 -19.53 -5.73 4.10
C THR A 241 -18.12 -6.30 4.07
N VAL A 242 -17.17 -5.44 3.74
CA VAL A 242 -15.73 -5.74 3.76
C VAL A 242 -15.04 -4.84 4.78
N ALA A 243 -14.22 -5.42 5.64
CA ALA A 243 -13.45 -4.73 6.66
C ALA A 243 -11.96 -4.73 6.32
N LEU A 244 -11.29 -3.59 6.50
CA LEU A 244 -9.85 -3.41 6.28
C LEU A 244 -9.18 -2.88 7.57
N PRO A 245 -8.01 -3.39 7.97
CA PRO A 245 -7.26 -2.85 9.09
C PRO A 245 -6.98 -1.35 8.89
N PRO A 246 -7.13 -0.51 9.94
CA PRO A 246 -6.90 0.94 9.81
C PRO A 246 -5.50 1.29 9.33
N SER A 247 -4.51 0.49 9.68
CA SER A 247 -3.12 0.66 9.25
C SER A 247 -2.89 0.51 7.74
N MET A 248 -3.82 -0.12 7.02
CA MET A 248 -3.77 -0.27 5.56
C MET A 248 -4.72 0.67 4.82
N ASN A 249 -5.61 1.35 5.55
CA ASN A 249 -6.61 2.21 4.93
C ASN A 249 -6.01 3.57 4.55
N VAL A 250 -6.01 3.88 3.26
CA VAL A 250 -5.55 5.15 2.71
C VAL A 250 -6.73 6.10 2.61
N LYS A 251 -6.78 7.11 3.49
CA LYS A 251 -7.88 8.10 3.54
C LYS A 251 -8.04 8.90 2.23
N ALA A 252 -6.93 9.13 1.52
CA ALA A 252 -6.92 9.84 0.24
C ALA A 252 -7.28 8.96 -0.97
N ALA A 253 -7.67 7.70 -0.76
CA ALA A 253 -8.06 6.80 -1.84
C ALA A 253 -9.29 7.34 -2.57
N ALA A 254 -9.17 7.53 -3.88
CA ALA A 254 -10.27 7.91 -4.76
C ALA A 254 -11.19 6.73 -5.08
N SER A 255 -10.68 5.49 -4.99
CA SER A 255 -11.50 4.29 -5.16
C SER A 255 -11.02 3.14 -4.27
N THR A 256 -11.98 2.33 -3.81
CA THR A 256 -11.75 1.07 -3.10
C THR A 256 -12.53 -0.03 -3.80
N GLN A 257 -11.91 -1.18 -4.03
CA GLN A 257 -12.47 -2.27 -4.84
C GLN A 257 -12.07 -3.64 -4.30
N LEU A 258 -12.90 -4.65 -4.58
CA LEU A 258 -12.49 -6.06 -4.58
C LEU A 258 -12.18 -6.48 -6.01
N VAL A 259 -10.91 -6.67 -6.34
CA VAL A 259 -10.45 -7.23 -7.62
C VAL A 259 -10.40 -8.75 -7.50
N TYR A 260 -10.89 -9.46 -8.52
CA TYR A 260 -10.94 -10.92 -8.50
C TYR A 260 -10.63 -11.56 -9.85
N SER A 261 -10.00 -12.72 -9.80
CA SER A 261 -9.72 -13.60 -10.94
C SER A 261 -10.10 -15.03 -10.59
N ARG A 262 -10.91 -15.67 -11.44
CA ARG A 262 -11.41 -17.04 -11.20
C ARG A 262 -10.25 -18.04 -11.13
N ASP A 263 -9.30 -17.91 -12.05
CA ASP A 263 -8.16 -18.83 -12.19
C ASP A 263 -6.89 -18.30 -11.52
N GLY A 264 -6.99 -17.11 -10.88
CA GLY A 264 -5.86 -16.39 -10.30
C GLY A 264 -4.98 -15.70 -11.33
N GLY A 265 -3.68 -15.62 -11.03
CA GLY A 265 -2.67 -15.07 -11.92
C GLY A 265 -2.47 -13.55 -11.84
N ILE A 266 -3.23 -12.84 -10.99
CA ILE A 266 -2.95 -11.42 -10.73
C ILE A 266 -1.74 -11.34 -9.79
N THR A 267 -0.76 -10.55 -10.19
CA THR A 267 0.50 -10.25 -9.48
C THR A 267 0.61 -8.75 -9.25
N VAL A 268 1.50 -8.34 -8.36
CA VAL A 268 1.90 -6.94 -8.21
C VAL A 268 3.29 -6.78 -8.82
N ASP A 269 3.40 -5.95 -9.86
CA ASP A 269 4.64 -5.67 -10.58
C ASP A 269 4.83 -4.15 -10.67
N ASP A 270 5.96 -3.65 -10.17
CA ASP A 270 6.31 -2.23 -10.11
C ASP A 270 5.23 -1.34 -9.48
N GLY A 271 4.65 -1.79 -8.37
CA GLY A 271 3.62 -1.02 -7.66
C GLY A 271 2.25 -0.98 -8.33
N ALA A 272 1.99 -1.83 -9.33
CA ALA A 272 0.69 -1.96 -9.99
C ALA A 272 0.26 -3.44 -10.09
N LEU A 273 -1.04 -3.67 -10.25
CA LEU A 273 -1.52 -5.01 -10.61
C LEU A 273 -1.12 -5.35 -12.05
N SER A 274 -0.74 -6.61 -12.31
CA SER A 274 -0.50 -7.10 -13.68
C SER A 274 -1.77 -7.20 -14.53
N SER A 275 -2.93 -7.18 -13.89
CA SER A 275 -4.24 -7.12 -14.53
C SER A 275 -5.23 -6.44 -13.60
N GLU A 276 -6.07 -5.59 -14.17
CA GLU A 276 -7.20 -4.95 -13.46
C GLU A 276 -8.32 -5.96 -13.12
N GLY A 277 -8.26 -7.17 -13.69
CA GLY A 277 -9.18 -8.26 -13.40
C GLY A 277 -10.66 -7.91 -13.61
N ARG A 278 -11.52 -8.58 -12.84
CA ARG A 278 -12.91 -8.14 -12.62
C ARG A 278 -12.99 -7.50 -11.24
N TRP A 279 -13.88 -6.54 -11.04
CA TRP A 279 -13.96 -5.87 -9.75
C TRP A 279 -15.39 -5.64 -9.25
N LEU A 280 -15.52 -5.60 -7.93
CA LEU A 280 -16.67 -5.07 -7.20
C LEU A 280 -16.28 -3.75 -6.57
N ARG A 281 -17.07 -2.70 -6.80
CA ARG A 281 -16.85 -1.40 -6.16
C ARG A 281 -17.22 -1.48 -4.69
N LEU A 282 -16.41 -0.83 -3.86
CA LEU A 282 -16.64 -0.71 -2.43
C LEU A 282 -16.87 0.77 -2.09
N LEU A 283 -17.96 1.05 -1.37
CA LEU A 283 -18.33 2.38 -0.88
C LEU A 283 -17.99 2.47 0.62
N PRO A 284 -17.57 3.64 1.14
CA PRO A 284 -17.33 3.81 2.57
C PRO A 284 -18.57 3.46 3.40
N ALA A 285 -18.36 2.74 4.50
CA ALA A 285 -19.42 2.32 5.41
C ALA A 285 -18.93 2.32 6.87
N GLN A 286 -19.83 1.96 7.79
CA GLN A 286 -19.49 1.67 9.17
C GLN A 286 -20.01 0.28 9.54
N LEU A 287 -19.28 -0.43 10.41
CA LEU A 287 -19.79 -1.66 11.00
C LEU A 287 -21.02 -1.35 11.86
N THR A 288 -22.08 -2.12 11.64
CA THR A 288 -23.28 -2.11 12.48
C THR A 288 -22.99 -2.71 13.86
N GLU A 289 -23.84 -2.42 14.85
CA GLU A 289 -23.66 -2.97 16.21
C GLU A 289 -23.75 -4.51 16.24
N SER A 290 -24.59 -5.11 15.39
CA SER A 290 -24.66 -6.57 15.26
C SER A 290 -23.38 -7.15 14.65
N GLN A 291 -22.80 -6.50 13.62
CA GLN A 291 -21.52 -6.91 13.06
C GLN A 291 -20.38 -6.77 14.09
N LYS A 292 -20.34 -5.67 14.86
CA LYS A 292 -19.36 -5.49 15.95
C LYS A 292 -19.51 -6.53 17.06
N ALA A 293 -20.73 -6.99 17.34
CA ALA A 293 -21.00 -8.04 18.31
C ALA A 293 -20.57 -9.43 17.78
N ALA A 294 -20.83 -9.72 16.50
CA ALA A 294 -20.43 -10.97 15.86
C ALA A 294 -18.91 -11.06 15.63
N TYR A 295 -18.26 -9.93 15.31
CA TYR A 295 -16.84 -9.82 14.99
C TYR A 295 -16.13 -8.79 15.89
N PRO A 296 -15.99 -9.06 17.21
CA PRO A 296 -15.46 -8.08 18.16
C PRO A 296 -14.02 -7.66 17.87
N HIS A 297 -13.22 -8.52 17.24
CA HIS A 297 -11.85 -8.24 16.83
C HIS A 297 -11.75 -7.25 15.65
N LEU A 298 -12.87 -6.97 14.96
CA LEU A 298 -12.93 -6.04 13.82
C LEU A 298 -13.46 -4.66 14.18
N LYS A 299 -13.81 -4.40 15.45
CA LYS A 299 -14.46 -3.14 15.86
C LYS A 299 -13.73 -1.86 15.43
N ALA A 300 -12.41 -1.91 15.35
CA ALA A 300 -11.58 -0.78 14.93
C ALA A 300 -11.37 -0.70 13.41
N TYR A 301 -11.78 -1.70 12.64
CA TYR A 301 -11.51 -1.77 11.21
C TYR A 301 -12.33 -0.72 10.45
N THR A 302 -11.76 -0.25 9.33
CA THR A 302 -12.52 0.55 8.36
C THR A 302 -13.45 -0.38 7.61
N ALA A 303 -14.72 -0.03 7.50
CA ALA A 303 -15.70 -0.82 6.77
C ALA A 303 -16.04 -0.20 5.42
N PHE A 304 -16.31 -1.07 4.46
CA PHE A 304 -16.84 -0.71 3.17
C PHE A 304 -18.02 -1.60 2.84
N THR A 305 -18.96 -1.07 2.05
CA THR A 305 -20.07 -1.82 1.52
C THR A 305 -19.94 -2.09 0.03
N VAL A 306 -20.29 -3.29 -0.43
CA VAL A 306 -20.37 -3.64 -1.85
C VAL A 306 -21.42 -2.77 -2.53
N ASP A 307 -21.01 -2.09 -3.59
CA ASP A 307 -21.91 -1.24 -4.37
C ASP A 307 -23.11 -2.06 -4.88
N PRO A 308 -24.35 -1.56 -4.71
CA PRO A 308 -25.54 -2.29 -5.12
C PRO A 308 -25.53 -2.74 -6.60
N ARG A 309 -24.82 -2.02 -7.47
CA ARG A 309 -24.69 -2.33 -8.90
C ARG A 309 -23.84 -3.57 -9.19
N ASP A 310 -23.10 -4.06 -8.19
CA ASP A 310 -22.12 -5.14 -8.34
C ASP A 310 -22.50 -6.40 -7.54
N ARG A 311 -23.63 -6.36 -6.80
CA ARG A 311 -24.05 -7.43 -5.88
C ARG A 311 -24.37 -8.77 -6.56
N ASP A 312 -24.81 -8.73 -7.81
CA ASP A 312 -25.07 -9.93 -8.63
C ASP A 312 -23.81 -10.76 -8.88
N ARG A 313 -22.62 -10.13 -8.79
CA ARG A 313 -21.32 -10.75 -9.01
C ARG A 313 -20.63 -11.26 -7.74
N VAL A 314 -21.21 -11.03 -6.56
CA VAL A 314 -20.64 -11.47 -5.27
C VAL A 314 -20.33 -12.96 -5.27
N ARG A 315 -21.28 -13.79 -5.70
CA ARG A 315 -21.08 -15.25 -5.74
C ARG A 315 -19.96 -15.66 -6.69
N ASP A 316 -19.80 -15.00 -7.82
CA ASP A 316 -18.74 -15.29 -8.80
C ASP A 316 -17.34 -14.91 -8.25
N ALA A 317 -17.25 -13.84 -7.47
CA ALA A 317 -16.00 -13.41 -6.84
C ALA A 317 -15.43 -14.43 -5.82
N LEU A 318 -16.28 -15.24 -5.20
CA LEU A 318 -15.87 -16.22 -4.17
C LEU A 318 -15.15 -17.46 -4.71
N PHE A 319 -15.06 -17.63 -6.03
CA PHE A 319 -14.45 -18.83 -6.62
C PHE A 319 -12.95 -18.73 -6.87
N GLY A 320 -12.33 -17.56 -6.71
CA GLY A 320 -10.99 -17.31 -7.21
C GLY A 320 -10.10 -16.50 -6.27
N GLN A 321 -9.01 -16.00 -6.84
CA GLN A 321 -8.16 -14.99 -6.22
C GLN A 321 -9.00 -13.74 -5.97
N LEU A 322 -8.90 -13.19 -4.77
CA LEU A 322 -9.64 -12.02 -4.32
C LEU A 322 -8.69 -11.07 -3.59
N ILE A 323 -8.63 -9.82 -4.07
CA ILE A 323 -7.69 -8.79 -3.63
C ILE A 323 -8.50 -7.54 -3.32
N LEU A 324 -8.35 -6.98 -2.12
CA LEU A 324 -8.82 -5.63 -1.83
C LEU A 324 -7.76 -4.64 -2.33
N THR A 325 -8.18 -3.66 -3.13
CA THR A 325 -7.33 -2.58 -3.62
C THR A 325 -7.86 -1.20 -3.24
N GLN A 326 -6.97 -0.27 -2.91
CA GLN A 326 -7.27 1.16 -2.88
C GLN A 326 -6.39 1.91 -3.88
N ARG A 327 -6.99 2.84 -4.63
CA ARG A 327 -6.27 3.66 -5.60
C ARG A 327 -6.45 5.15 -5.34
N LEU A 328 -5.40 5.92 -5.58
CA LEU A 328 -5.44 7.38 -5.55
C LEU A 328 -6.15 7.95 -6.80
N ALA A 329 -6.39 9.27 -6.83
CA ALA A 329 -7.06 9.95 -7.93
C ALA A 329 -6.33 9.82 -9.27
N ASN A 330 -5.00 9.72 -9.24
CA ASN A 330 -4.15 9.48 -10.41
C ASN A 330 -4.18 8.01 -10.88
N GLY A 331 -4.91 7.11 -10.20
CA GLY A 331 -5.00 5.68 -10.53
C GLY A 331 -3.96 4.78 -9.86
N ALA A 332 -3.02 5.36 -9.10
CA ALA A 332 -1.95 4.59 -8.46
C ALA A 332 -2.46 3.67 -7.36
N LEU A 333 -1.89 2.47 -7.27
CA LEU A 333 -2.26 1.46 -6.29
C LEU A 333 -1.59 1.78 -4.95
N ALA A 334 -2.39 2.20 -3.97
CA ALA A 334 -1.92 2.61 -2.64
C ALA A 334 -2.07 1.52 -1.57
N THR A 335 -3.00 0.57 -1.79
CA THR A 335 -3.20 -0.59 -0.92
C THR A 335 -3.53 -1.80 -1.79
N ALA A 336 -2.94 -2.95 -1.51
CA ALA A 336 -3.33 -4.24 -2.09
C ALA A 336 -3.10 -5.37 -1.08
N THR A 337 -4.14 -6.16 -0.79
CA THR A 337 -4.05 -7.33 0.10
C THR A 337 -5.10 -8.37 -0.26
N GLY A 338 -4.81 -9.64 -0.03
CA GLY A 338 -5.80 -10.72 -0.12
C GLY A 338 -6.93 -10.56 0.90
N VAL A 339 -8.01 -11.33 0.70
CA VAL A 339 -9.24 -11.21 1.48
C VAL A 339 -9.61 -12.54 2.14
N GLN A 340 -9.91 -12.49 3.44
CA GLN A 340 -10.49 -13.60 4.18
C GLN A 340 -12.01 -13.62 3.97
N ILE A 341 -12.59 -14.78 3.67
CA ILE A 341 -13.98 -14.89 3.17
C ILE A 341 -14.91 -15.75 4.04
N GLN A 342 -14.49 -16.15 5.24
CA GLN A 342 -15.30 -17.02 6.11
C GLN A 342 -16.69 -16.45 6.42
N GLY A 343 -16.79 -15.14 6.68
CA GLY A 343 -18.06 -14.52 7.06
C GLY A 343 -19.04 -14.45 5.88
N VAL A 344 -18.58 -14.02 4.71
CA VAL A 344 -19.42 -14.01 3.50
C VAL A 344 -19.82 -15.42 3.05
N LEU A 345 -18.97 -16.45 3.25
CA LEU A 345 -19.39 -17.83 2.99
C LEU A 345 -20.53 -18.27 3.89
N ASP A 346 -20.50 -17.89 5.17
CA ASP A 346 -21.58 -18.17 6.10
C ASP A 346 -22.88 -17.45 5.72
N ASP A 347 -22.81 -16.17 5.40
CA ASP A 347 -23.96 -15.37 4.98
C ASP A 347 -24.61 -15.92 3.68
N VAL A 348 -23.79 -16.33 2.71
CA VAL A 348 -24.26 -16.80 1.40
C VAL A 348 -24.81 -18.23 1.44
N TYR A 349 -24.20 -19.13 2.23
CA TYR A 349 -24.41 -20.57 2.11
C TYR A 349 -24.89 -21.26 3.40
N ALA A 350 -24.52 -20.78 4.60
CA ALA A 350 -24.72 -21.55 5.84
C ALA A 350 -26.19 -21.83 6.15
N GLY A 351 -27.10 -20.91 5.81
CA GLY A 351 -28.55 -21.10 6.03
C GLY A 351 -29.10 -22.37 5.37
N LYS A 352 -28.62 -22.73 4.17
CA LYS A 352 -28.99 -23.96 3.45
C LYS A 352 -28.05 -25.13 3.77
N ALA A 353 -26.75 -24.88 3.92
CA ALA A 353 -25.78 -25.90 4.26
C ALA A 353 -26.10 -26.58 5.60
N LYS A 354 -26.50 -25.83 6.65
CA LYS A 354 -26.89 -26.37 7.96
C LYS A 354 -28.08 -27.34 7.93
N ARG A 355 -28.88 -27.32 6.85
CA ARG A 355 -30.04 -28.20 6.64
C ARG A 355 -29.73 -29.36 5.69
N THR A 356 -28.49 -29.45 5.21
CA THR A 356 -28.01 -30.49 4.31
C THR A 356 -27.40 -31.62 5.12
N VAL A 357 -27.64 -32.86 4.71
CA VAL A 357 -26.99 -34.03 5.30
C VAL A 357 -25.69 -34.29 4.54
N PHE A 358 -24.56 -34.21 5.24
CA PHE A 358 -23.22 -34.44 4.71
C PHE A 358 -22.73 -35.86 4.99
N GLY A 359 -21.66 -36.25 4.29
CA GLY A 359 -21.09 -37.59 4.38
C GLY A 359 -21.87 -38.65 3.62
N PRO A 360 -21.53 -39.94 3.84
CA PRO A 360 -22.20 -41.06 3.20
C PRO A 360 -23.55 -41.38 3.86
N VAL A 361 -24.61 -41.44 3.06
CA VAL A 361 -25.97 -41.78 3.48
C VAL A 361 -26.49 -42.94 2.63
N PHE A 362 -26.87 -44.05 3.28
CA PHE A 362 -27.48 -45.21 2.64
C PHE A 362 -28.99 -45.25 2.91
N LYS A 363 -29.81 -45.27 1.86
CA LYS A 363 -31.27 -45.36 1.96
C LYS A 363 -31.80 -46.40 0.99
N GLY A 364 -32.20 -47.56 1.52
CA GLY A 364 -32.67 -48.68 0.71
C GLY A 364 -31.61 -49.14 -0.31
N ARG A 365 -31.89 -48.93 -1.61
CA ARG A 365 -31.00 -49.35 -2.71
C ARG A 365 -30.01 -48.27 -3.17
N THR A 366 -30.04 -47.07 -2.60
CA THR A 366 -29.16 -45.96 -2.99
C THR A 366 -28.18 -45.56 -1.89
N ALA A 367 -26.99 -45.13 -2.30
CA ALA A 367 -26.01 -44.46 -1.46
C ALA A 367 -25.75 -43.07 -2.04
N SER A 368 -25.71 -42.06 -1.19
CA SER A 368 -25.39 -40.68 -1.55
C SER A 368 -24.19 -40.21 -0.74
N LEU A 369 -23.28 -39.48 -1.35
CA LEU A 369 -22.17 -38.82 -0.68
C LEU A 369 -22.27 -37.32 -0.95
N THR A 370 -22.18 -36.53 0.11
CA THR A 370 -22.31 -35.07 0.05
C THR A 370 -21.21 -34.38 0.84
N VAL A 371 -20.50 -33.43 0.20
CA VAL A 371 -19.43 -32.64 0.84
C VAL A 371 -19.68 -31.14 0.65
N TRP A 372 -19.37 -30.33 1.65
CA TRP A 372 -19.45 -28.87 1.54
C TRP A 372 -18.16 -28.32 0.92
N ALA A 373 -18.26 -27.72 -0.25
CA ALA A 373 -17.12 -27.14 -0.96
C ALA A 373 -17.57 -25.93 -1.80
N PRO A 374 -18.01 -24.84 -1.14
CA PRO A 374 -18.74 -23.75 -1.80
C PRO A 374 -17.90 -22.97 -2.82
N THR A 375 -16.58 -22.89 -2.62
CA THR A 375 -15.62 -22.20 -3.49
C THR A 375 -14.99 -23.10 -4.55
N ALA A 376 -15.26 -24.41 -4.51
CA ALA A 376 -14.68 -25.35 -5.47
C ALA A 376 -15.22 -25.09 -6.88
N HIS A 377 -14.32 -25.19 -7.85
CA HIS A 377 -14.68 -25.17 -9.28
C HIS A 377 -15.26 -26.51 -9.72
N LYS A 378 -14.72 -27.59 -9.17
CA LYS A 378 -15.10 -28.97 -9.50
C LYS A 378 -14.88 -29.86 -8.30
N VAL A 379 -15.82 -30.78 -8.07
CA VAL A 379 -15.65 -31.89 -7.13
C VAL A 379 -15.95 -33.21 -7.83
N SER A 380 -15.13 -34.21 -7.60
CA SER A 380 -15.36 -35.58 -8.06
C SER A 380 -15.12 -36.57 -6.93
N LEU A 381 -15.90 -37.64 -6.90
CA LEU A 381 -15.72 -38.76 -6.00
C LEU A 381 -14.81 -39.79 -6.67
N GLU A 382 -13.65 -40.04 -6.09
CA GLU A 382 -12.83 -41.20 -6.46
C GLU A 382 -13.30 -42.39 -5.63
N LEU A 383 -13.88 -43.41 -6.27
CA LEU A 383 -14.50 -44.57 -5.63
C LEU A 383 -14.23 -45.82 -6.48
N ASP A 384 -13.64 -46.86 -5.88
CA ASP A 384 -13.40 -48.15 -6.55
C ASP A 384 -12.67 -48.02 -7.91
N GLY A 385 -11.63 -47.17 -7.94
CA GLY A 385 -10.85 -46.89 -9.16
C GLY A 385 -11.56 -46.01 -10.20
N ARG A 386 -12.78 -45.53 -9.93
CA ARG A 386 -13.54 -44.64 -10.81
C ARG A 386 -13.54 -43.21 -10.28
N THR A 387 -13.56 -42.24 -11.18
CA THR A 387 -13.77 -40.82 -10.86
C THR A 387 -15.17 -40.42 -11.31
N ILE A 388 -16.04 -40.12 -10.36
CA ILE A 388 -17.44 -39.80 -10.60
C ILE A 388 -17.65 -38.30 -10.35
N PRO A 389 -18.07 -37.50 -11.35
CA PRO A 389 -18.33 -36.08 -11.14
C PRO A 389 -19.49 -35.88 -10.17
N MET A 390 -19.33 -34.96 -9.21
CA MET A 390 -20.38 -34.59 -8.27
C MET A 390 -21.17 -33.39 -8.80
N ARG A 391 -22.44 -33.27 -8.40
CA ARG A 391 -23.33 -32.17 -8.75
C ARG A 391 -23.35 -31.13 -7.62
N ARG A 392 -23.09 -29.87 -7.95
CA ARG A 392 -23.22 -28.74 -7.03
C ARG A 392 -24.70 -28.37 -6.80
N ASP A 393 -25.01 -27.98 -5.57
CA ASP A 393 -26.21 -27.23 -5.21
C ASP A 393 -25.85 -25.77 -4.93
N ASP A 394 -26.37 -24.84 -5.73
CA ASP A 394 -25.93 -23.44 -5.66
C ASP A 394 -26.40 -22.70 -4.40
N ALA A 395 -27.46 -23.19 -3.77
CA ALA A 395 -28.02 -22.58 -2.57
C ALA A 395 -27.19 -22.88 -1.32
N SER A 396 -26.69 -24.12 -1.19
CA SER A 396 -25.87 -24.57 -0.05
C SER A 396 -24.37 -24.57 -0.31
N GLY A 397 -23.93 -24.59 -1.58
CA GLY A 397 -22.54 -24.83 -1.95
C GLY A 397 -22.07 -26.27 -1.72
N ALA A 398 -23.00 -27.19 -1.42
CA ALA A 398 -22.71 -28.61 -1.28
C ALA A 398 -22.57 -29.29 -2.65
N TRP A 399 -21.74 -30.32 -2.70
CA TRP A 399 -21.58 -31.19 -3.86
C TRP A 399 -22.06 -32.57 -3.47
N SER A 400 -22.87 -33.20 -4.32
CA SER A 400 -23.44 -34.52 -4.05
C SER A 400 -23.34 -35.47 -5.25
N VAL A 401 -23.27 -36.76 -4.96
CA VAL A 401 -23.36 -37.83 -5.96
C VAL A 401 -24.14 -39.00 -5.37
N THR A 402 -24.92 -39.68 -6.20
CA THR A 402 -25.74 -40.83 -5.78
C THR A 402 -25.45 -42.02 -6.69
N GLY A 403 -25.39 -43.22 -6.11
CA GLY A 403 -25.24 -44.47 -6.84
C GLY A 403 -25.82 -45.68 -6.11
N PRO A 404 -25.62 -46.89 -6.65
CA PRO A 404 -26.18 -48.12 -6.09
C PRO A 404 -25.53 -48.48 -4.75
N ALA A 405 -26.32 -48.64 -3.70
CA ALA A 405 -25.84 -48.97 -2.36
C ALA A 405 -25.00 -50.25 -2.32
N ALA A 406 -25.40 -51.27 -3.08
CA ALA A 406 -24.70 -52.55 -3.15
C ALA A 406 -23.29 -52.43 -3.76
N ALA A 407 -23.09 -51.48 -4.68
CA ALA A 407 -21.80 -51.28 -5.34
C ALA A 407 -20.84 -50.41 -4.51
N TRP A 408 -21.39 -49.54 -3.65
CA TRP A 408 -20.60 -48.52 -2.92
C TRP A 408 -20.29 -48.92 -1.47
N ARG A 409 -21.07 -49.83 -0.89
CA ARG A 409 -20.89 -50.24 0.51
C ARG A 409 -19.52 -50.88 0.72
N GLY A 410 -18.79 -50.37 1.73
CA GLY A 410 -17.47 -50.87 2.13
C GLY A 410 -16.33 -50.50 1.16
N LYS A 411 -16.60 -49.68 0.15
CA LYS A 411 -15.57 -49.20 -0.78
C LYS A 411 -14.88 -47.96 -0.21
N GLU A 412 -13.56 -47.92 -0.36
CA GLU A 412 -12.75 -46.74 -0.08
C GLU A 412 -13.04 -45.63 -1.08
N TYR A 413 -12.96 -44.38 -0.62
CA TYR A 413 -13.14 -43.23 -1.49
C TYR A 413 -12.35 -42.01 -1.02
N ARG A 414 -12.27 -41.01 -1.89
CA ARG A 414 -11.83 -39.66 -1.53
C ARG A 414 -12.47 -38.64 -2.46
N TYR A 415 -12.50 -37.38 -2.04
CA TYR A 415 -12.90 -36.29 -2.92
C TYR A 415 -11.68 -35.73 -3.65
N ALA A 416 -11.79 -35.56 -4.96
CA ALA A 416 -10.90 -34.73 -5.76
C ALA A 416 -11.55 -33.35 -5.92
N VAL A 417 -11.05 -32.37 -5.17
CA VAL A 417 -11.59 -31.01 -5.07
C VAL A 417 -10.67 -30.05 -5.81
N THR A 418 -11.14 -29.46 -6.91
CA THR A 418 -10.42 -28.42 -7.65
C THR A 418 -10.88 -27.05 -7.17
N VAL A 419 -9.97 -26.26 -6.60
CA VAL A 419 -10.30 -25.01 -5.90
C VAL A 419 -9.12 -24.04 -5.94
N TRP A 420 -9.41 -22.73 -5.89
CA TRP A 420 -8.39 -21.72 -5.62
C TRP A 420 -7.84 -21.88 -4.19
N ALA A 421 -6.52 -21.97 -4.05
CA ALA A 421 -5.83 -22.09 -2.77
C ALA A 421 -4.98 -20.85 -2.49
N PRO A 422 -5.41 -19.94 -1.59
CA PRO A 422 -4.68 -18.71 -1.27
C PRO A 422 -3.24 -18.94 -0.78
N SER A 423 -2.97 -20.03 -0.05
CA SER A 423 -1.64 -20.33 0.49
C SER A 423 -0.57 -20.62 -0.57
N VAL A 424 -0.99 -21.07 -1.77
CA VAL A 424 -0.09 -21.38 -2.88
C VAL A 424 -0.39 -20.54 -4.13
N GLN A 425 -1.34 -19.60 -4.03
CA GLN A 425 -1.75 -18.66 -5.07
C GLN A 425 -2.06 -19.33 -6.43
N LYS A 426 -2.69 -20.51 -6.40
CA LYS A 426 -3.03 -21.29 -7.61
C LYS A 426 -4.34 -22.05 -7.43
N VAL A 427 -4.98 -22.38 -8.55
CA VAL A 427 -6.01 -23.42 -8.59
C VAL A 427 -5.30 -24.78 -8.49
N VAL A 428 -5.70 -25.58 -7.49
CA VAL A 428 -5.14 -26.91 -7.21
C VAL A 428 -6.23 -27.96 -7.14
N THR A 429 -5.89 -29.21 -7.43
CA THR A 429 -6.76 -30.36 -7.17
C THR A 429 -6.27 -31.10 -5.93
N ASN A 430 -7.00 -30.95 -4.82
CA ASN A 430 -6.72 -31.63 -3.58
C ASN A 430 -7.46 -32.97 -3.54
N LYS A 431 -6.75 -34.02 -3.12
CA LYS A 431 -7.30 -35.35 -2.85
C LYS A 431 -7.47 -35.49 -1.34
N VAL A 432 -8.71 -35.47 -0.87
CA VAL A 432 -9.03 -35.34 0.56
C VAL A 432 -10.00 -36.41 1.00
N THR A 433 -9.82 -36.91 2.23
CA THR A 433 -10.79 -37.74 2.93
C THR A 433 -12.06 -36.95 3.26
N ASP A 434 -13.14 -37.65 3.56
CA ASP A 434 -14.39 -37.00 3.96
C ASP A 434 -14.28 -36.50 5.42
N PRO A 435 -14.54 -35.21 5.70
CA PRO A 435 -14.64 -34.74 7.08
C PRO A 435 -15.76 -35.42 7.88
N TYR A 436 -16.71 -36.08 7.20
CA TYR A 436 -17.78 -36.92 7.74
C TYR A 436 -17.52 -38.43 7.55
N SER A 437 -16.27 -38.84 7.34
CA SER A 437 -15.92 -40.27 7.26
C SER A 437 -16.36 -41.05 8.50
N LEU A 438 -16.96 -42.22 8.28
CA LEU A 438 -17.40 -43.14 9.34
C LEU A 438 -16.41 -44.30 9.56
N ALA A 439 -15.47 -44.48 8.63
CA ALA A 439 -14.38 -45.44 8.67
C ALA A 439 -13.23 -44.90 7.81
N LEU A 440 -12.01 -45.36 8.08
CA LEU A 440 -10.79 -44.90 7.41
C LEU A 440 -9.89 -46.09 7.10
N THR A 441 -9.10 -46.01 6.03
CA THR A 441 -7.99 -46.94 5.78
C THR A 441 -6.84 -46.70 6.76
N THR A 442 -5.83 -47.57 6.74
CA THR A 442 -4.56 -47.34 7.45
C THR A 442 -4.03 -45.94 7.13
N ASP A 443 -3.54 -45.25 8.17
CA ASP A 443 -3.02 -43.87 8.12
C ASP A 443 -4.02 -42.81 7.61
N SER A 444 -5.31 -43.14 7.57
CA SER A 444 -6.38 -42.23 7.13
C SER A 444 -6.21 -41.73 5.69
N GLU A 445 -5.61 -42.52 4.81
CA GLU A 445 -5.41 -42.15 3.41
C GLU A 445 -6.72 -42.05 2.60
N ARG A 446 -7.77 -42.78 3.00
CA ARG A 446 -9.10 -42.82 2.37
C ARG A 446 -10.22 -43.03 3.38
#